data_AF-A0A023FYN7-F1
#
_entry.id   AF-A0A023FYN7-F1
#
_cell.length_a   1.000
_cell.length_b   1.000
_cell.length_c   1.000
_cell.angle_alpha   90.00
_cell.angle_beta   90.00
_cell.angle_gamma   90.00
#
_symmetry.space_group_name_H-M   'P 1'
#
loop_
_entity.id
_entity.type
_entity.pdbx_description
1 polymer ?
#
loop_
_entity_poly.entity_id
_entity_poly.type
_entity_poly.pdbx_seq_one_letter_code
_entity_poly.pdbx_strand_id
1 'polypeptide(L)'
;MNLRSLRCPMQYFNRINLLKTIGSLQDAGTFEAGVRGISFGQQYTREQQDQILTVLNNSSEKELRKLAIGPSSVMRILHHREENCGFSSMDHVSAISGIQARGLARICEAILYGKKPQEKRLPDRGSSIIPPLTLERIQGVSDIVALDVSPPYLTWTHVTRDNSVLALERVKFLEDKARPHLYVYYEGVQQVLEQLPMASLYVVEQKQQRSKAGDVAHAQSQLTVQAMLVALLSHGKLVQPQVVSIKSSAITNLFDLNVGNERVSGQEALRKLVDAGALNLEGKLRSAYFKETSVNREHLCGVMLLARAFYMLIDM
;
A
#
# COMPACT_ATOMS: atom_id res chain seq x y z
N MET A 1 24.28 -25.78 22.60
CA MET A 1 23.35 -24.85 23.27
C MET A 1 23.92 -24.47 24.63
N ASN A 2 24.15 -23.17 24.87
CA ASN A 2 24.62 -22.66 26.15
C ASN A 2 23.77 -21.43 26.52
N LEU A 3 22.76 -21.65 27.37
CA LEU A 3 21.80 -20.66 27.84
C LEU A 3 22.37 -19.88 29.04
N ARG A 4 23.30 -18.95 28.80
CA ARG A 4 23.78 -18.02 29.84
C ARG A 4 23.98 -16.61 29.30
N SER A 5 22.89 -15.88 29.08
CA SER A 5 22.85 -14.40 29.10
C SER A 5 21.44 -13.82 29.00
N LEU A 6 20.48 -14.33 29.77
CA LEU A 6 19.25 -13.58 30.06
C LEU A 6 19.49 -12.71 31.30
N ARG A 7 20.03 -11.51 31.10
CA ARG A 7 19.95 -10.41 32.07
C ARG A 7 19.58 -9.13 31.34
N CYS A 8 18.32 -8.72 31.45
CA CYS A 8 17.87 -7.37 31.13
C CYS A 8 18.50 -6.37 32.12
N PRO A 9 19.14 -5.28 31.66
CA PRO A 9 19.36 -4.11 32.50
C PRO A 9 18.07 -3.30 32.60
N MET A 10 17.50 -3.29 33.80
CA MET A 10 16.30 -2.56 34.19
C MET A 10 16.67 -1.10 34.49
N GLN A 11 16.87 -0.28 33.47
CA GLN A 11 17.00 1.18 33.60
C GLN A 11 16.54 1.84 32.31
N TYR A 12 15.30 2.33 32.25
CA TYR A 12 14.82 3.45 31.44
C TYR A 12 13.29 3.55 31.60
N PHE A 13 12.84 3.79 32.82
CA PHE A 13 11.50 4.29 33.10
C PHE A 13 11.68 5.64 33.81
N ASN A 14 11.47 6.73 33.07
CA ASN A 14 11.15 8.10 33.51
C ASN A 14 11.78 9.16 32.60
N ARG A 15 11.10 9.49 31.49
CA ARG A 15 11.27 10.80 30.82
C ARG A 15 10.11 11.13 29.88
N ILE A 16 8.89 11.19 30.40
CA ILE A 16 7.77 11.88 29.73
C ILE A 16 7.03 12.66 30.82
N ASN A 17 7.47 13.89 31.06
CA ASN A 17 6.71 14.98 31.68
C ASN A 17 7.62 16.22 31.76
N LEU A 18 7.90 16.84 30.61
CA LEU A 18 8.31 18.24 30.55
C LEU A 18 8.03 18.73 29.13
N LEU A 19 7.31 19.84 29.02
CA LEU A 19 6.73 20.50 27.82
C LEU A 19 5.19 20.44 27.74
N LYS A 20 4.56 20.83 28.84
CA LYS A 20 3.35 21.65 28.79
C LYS A 20 3.70 23.00 29.43
N THR A 21 3.12 24.05 28.89
CA THR A 21 3.09 25.45 29.36
C THR A 21 4.12 26.38 28.72
N ILE A 22 3.60 27.28 27.87
CA ILE A 22 3.94 28.68 27.56
C ILE A 22 3.45 28.88 26.10
N GLY A 23 2.50 29.74 25.74
CA GLY A 23 1.72 30.70 26.49
C GLY A 23 0.59 31.20 25.58
N SER A 24 -0.54 31.55 26.19
CA SER A 24 -1.65 32.28 25.58
C SER A 24 -1.26 33.74 25.38
N LEU A 25 -1.47 34.27 24.17
CA LEU A 25 -1.61 35.71 23.92
C LEU A 25 -2.79 35.90 22.98
N GLN A 26 -3.90 36.38 23.55
CA GLN A 26 -4.90 37.14 22.84
C GLN A 26 -4.33 38.55 22.66
N ASP A 27 -4.33 39.08 21.44
CA ASP A 27 -4.92 40.40 21.22
C ASP A 27 -5.19 40.71 19.75
N ALA A 28 -6.17 41.59 19.58
CA ALA A 28 -6.91 41.93 18.38
C ALA A 28 -6.09 42.53 17.23
N GLY A 29 -6.57 42.30 16.01
CA GLY A 29 -6.06 42.92 14.80
C GLY A 29 -6.98 42.63 13.62
N THR A 30 -8.06 43.40 13.50
CA THR A 30 -8.98 43.45 12.37
C THR A 30 -8.19 43.73 11.09
N PHE A 31 -7.90 42.68 10.31
CA PHE A 31 -7.40 42.81 8.94
C PHE A 31 -8.56 42.52 8.00
N GLU A 32 -9.24 43.57 7.54
CA GLU A 32 -10.01 43.51 6.31
C GLU A 32 -9.06 43.28 5.14
N ALA A 33 -8.69 42.02 4.93
CA ALA A 33 -8.10 41.59 3.69
C ALA A 33 -9.24 41.49 2.66
N GLY A 34 -9.34 42.50 1.81
CA GLY A 34 -10.12 42.44 0.57
C GLY A 34 -9.57 41.33 -0.33
N VAL A 35 -9.98 40.09 -0.06
CA VAL A 35 -9.81 38.97 -0.99
C VAL A 35 -10.78 39.26 -2.13
N ARG A 36 -10.27 39.79 -3.24
CA ARG A 36 -10.97 39.66 -4.52
C ARG A 36 -11.12 38.17 -4.77
N GLY A 37 -12.28 37.62 -4.41
CA GLY A 37 -12.62 36.22 -4.63
C GLY A 37 -12.52 35.94 -6.10
N ILE A 38 -11.48 35.20 -6.51
CA ILE A 38 -11.40 34.66 -7.86
C ILE A 38 -12.57 33.69 -7.96
N SER A 39 -13.59 34.08 -8.74
CA SER A 39 -14.77 33.23 -8.97
C SER A 39 -14.32 31.88 -9.51
N PHE A 40 -14.87 30.81 -8.96
CA PHE A 40 -14.51 29.43 -9.32
C PHE A 40 -14.70 29.15 -10.82
N GLY A 41 -15.60 29.90 -11.48
CA GLY A 41 -15.87 29.81 -12.91
C GLY A 41 -14.78 30.38 -13.82
N GLN A 42 -13.88 31.23 -13.34
CA GLN A 42 -12.92 31.95 -14.20
C GLN A 42 -11.93 31.04 -14.94
N GLN A 43 -11.74 29.80 -14.48
CA GLN A 43 -10.91 28.79 -15.14
C GLN A 43 -11.60 28.10 -16.34
N TYR A 44 -12.89 28.37 -16.59
CA TYR A 44 -13.67 27.79 -17.68
C TYR A 44 -14.19 28.90 -18.62
N THR A 45 -14.19 28.62 -19.93
CA THR A 45 -14.84 29.47 -20.93
C THR A 45 -16.36 29.52 -20.70
N ARG A 46 -17.06 30.55 -21.22
CA ARG A 46 -18.52 30.65 -21.06
C ARG A 46 -19.25 29.41 -21.55
N GLU A 47 -18.88 28.90 -22.72
CA GLU A 47 -19.42 27.67 -23.30
C GLU A 47 -19.26 26.46 -22.37
N GLN A 48 -18.08 26.33 -21.74
CA GLN A 48 -17.82 25.27 -20.77
C GLN A 48 -18.64 25.44 -19.50
N GLN A 49 -18.81 26.67 -19.00
CA GLN A 49 -19.64 26.95 -17.84
C GLN A 49 -21.10 26.57 -18.11
N ASP A 50 -21.64 26.98 -19.26
CA ASP A 50 -23.01 26.66 -19.67
C ASP A 50 -23.21 25.15 -19.82
N GLN A 51 -22.24 24.44 -20.41
CA GLN A 51 -22.28 22.97 -20.50
C GLN A 51 -22.27 22.32 -19.11
N ILE A 52 -21.41 22.76 -18.20
CA ILE A 52 -21.33 22.25 -16.83
C ILE A 52 -22.67 22.45 -16.10
N LEU A 53 -23.20 23.66 -16.14
CA LEU A 53 -24.47 24.00 -15.48
C LEU A 53 -25.64 23.19 -16.07
N THR A 54 -25.68 23.06 -17.39
CA THR A 54 -26.71 22.27 -18.09
C THR A 54 -26.68 20.82 -17.63
N VAL A 55 -25.49 20.20 -17.56
CA VAL A 55 -25.37 18.81 -17.14
C VAL A 55 -25.71 18.64 -15.67
N LEU A 56 -25.25 19.51 -14.77
CA LEU A 56 -25.56 19.43 -13.34
C LEU A 56 -27.05 19.62 -13.05
N ASN A 57 -27.72 20.53 -13.77
CA ASN A 57 -29.14 20.79 -13.59
C ASN A 57 -30.04 19.66 -14.11
N ASN A 58 -29.65 19.02 -15.22
CA ASN A 58 -30.54 18.09 -15.92
C ASN A 58 -30.20 16.61 -15.69
N SER A 59 -29.00 16.27 -15.25
CA SER A 59 -28.60 14.87 -15.09
C SER A 59 -29.30 14.20 -13.91
N SER A 60 -29.72 12.96 -14.13
CA SER A 60 -30.16 12.05 -13.07
C SER A 60 -28.98 11.51 -12.25
N GLU A 61 -29.30 10.92 -11.09
CA GLU A 61 -28.30 10.24 -10.25
C GLU A 61 -27.50 9.19 -11.04
N LYS A 62 -28.18 8.42 -11.90
CA LYS A 62 -27.56 7.38 -12.73
C LYS A 62 -26.58 7.96 -13.75
N GLU A 63 -26.90 9.11 -14.33
CA GLU A 63 -26.05 9.78 -15.32
C GLU A 63 -24.83 10.42 -14.66
N LEU A 64 -24.99 11.06 -13.50
CA LEU A 64 -23.87 11.61 -12.75
C LEU A 64 -22.90 10.50 -12.28
N ARG A 65 -23.41 9.34 -11.87
CA ARG A 65 -22.58 8.17 -11.52
C ARG A 65 -21.76 7.65 -12.70
N LYS A 66 -22.25 7.76 -13.94
CA LYS A 66 -21.49 7.36 -15.16
C LYS A 66 -20.26 8.23 -15.39
N LEU A 67 -20.25 9.46 -14.88
CA LEU A 67 -19.12 10.40 -14.95
C LEU A 67 -18.04 10.12 -13.88
N ALA A 68 -18.04 8.93 -13.26
CA ALA A 68 -17.12 8.52 -12.20
C ALA A 68 -17.12 9.47 -10.98
N ILE A 69 -18.24 10.16 -10.75
CA ILE A 69 -18.46 10.97 -9.56
C ILE A 69 -18.83 10.04 -8.40
N GLY A 70 -18.16 10.21 -7.25
CA GLY A 70 -18.39 9.36 -6.08
C GLY A 70 -19.83 9.48 -5.56
N PRO A 71 -20.45 8.40 -5.03
CA PRO A 71 -21.85 8.39 -4.60
C PRO A 71 -22.21 9.53 -3.62
N SER A 72 -21.32 9.83 -2.66
CA SER A 72 -21.52 10.93 -1.70
C SER A 72 -21.52 12.31 -2.36
N SER A 73 -20.70 12.51 -3.39
CA SER A 73 -20.67 13.76 -4.15
C SER A 73 -21.92 13.91 -5.02
N VAL A 74 -22.39 12.82 -5.64
CA VAL A 74 -23.66 12.82 -6.40
C VAL A 74 -24.83 13.23 -5.48
N MET A 75 -24.94 12.62 -4.29
CA MET A 75 -25.98 12.98 -3.33
C MET A 75 -25.93 14.45 -2.91
N ARG A 76 -24.73 15.00 -2.66
CA ARG A 76 -24.56 16.41 -2.31
C ARG A 76 -24.94 17.36 -3.45
N ILE A 77 -24.60 17.02 -4.69
CA ILE A 77 -24.98 17.79 -5.87
C ILE A 77 -26.51 17.81 -6.01
N LEU A 78 -27.15 16.64 -5.93
CA LEU A 78 -28.61 16.53 -6.08
C LEU A 78 -29.34 17.27 -4.97
N HIS A 79 -28.90 17.11 -3.72
CA HIS A 79 -29.48 17.80 -2.58
C HIS A 79 -29.34 19.33 -2.69
N HIS A 80 -28.14 19.83 -3.00
CA HIS A 80 -27.91 21.26 -3.19
C HIS A 80 -28.75 21.81 -4.35
N ARG A 81 -28.89 21.05 -5.45
CA ARG A 81 -29.72 21.40 -6.59
C ARG A 81 -31.20 21.49 -6.21
N GLU A 82 -31.70 20.55 -5.43
CA GLU A 82 -33.09 20.52 -4.97
C GLU A 82 -33.41 21.68 -4.02
N GLU A 83 -32.53 21.97 -3.06
CA GLU A 83 -32.71 23.07 -2.10
C GLU A 83 -32.70 24.45 -2.75
N ASN A 84 -31.94 24.62 -3.84
CA ASN A 84 -31.72 25.92 -4.47
C ASN A 84 -32.38 26.06 -5.86
N CYS A 85 -33.26 25.13 -6.23
CA CYS A 85 -33.95 25.11 -7.53
C CYS A 85 -33.01 25.13 -8.75
N GLY A 86 -31.84 24.49 -8.65
CA GLY A 86 -30.83 24.46 -9.70
C GLY A 86 -29.59 25.32 -9.41
N PHE A 87 -28.60 25.20 -10.30
CA PHE A 87 -27.39 26.01 -10.32
C PHE A 87 -27.54 27.13 -11.34
N SER A 88 -27.37 28.37 -10.90
CA SER A 88 -27.48 29.59 -11.71
C SER A 88 -26.12 30.13 -12.18
N SER A 89 -25.04 29.73 -11.52
CA SER A 89 -23.68 30.16 -11.85
C SER A 89 -22.65 29.15 -11.33
N MET A 90 -21.41 29.25 -11.83
CA MET A 90 -20.30 28.44 -11.32
C MET A 90 -19.96 28.72 -9.85
N ASP A 91 -20.23 29.93 -9.36
CA ASP A 91 -20.06 30.25 -7.94
C ASP A 91 -21.07 29.50 -7.09
N HIS A 92 -22.29 29.31 -7.59
CA HIS A 92 -23.29 28.49 -6.93
C HIS A 92 -22.88 27.00 -6.89
N VAL A 93 -22.22 26.50 -7.92
CA VAL A 93 -21.60 25.16 -7.92
C VAL A 93 -20.46 25.07 -6.89
N SER A 94 -19.70 26.15 -6.70
CA SER A 94 -18.62 26.20 -5.69
C SER A 94 -19.11 26.18 -4.25
N ALA A 95 -20.38 26.53 -4.02
CA ALA A 95 -21.02 26.58 -2.71
C ALA A 95 -21.57 25.21 -2.24
N ILE A 96 -21.42 24.14 -3.04
CA ILE A 96 -21.90 22.81 -2.65
C ILE A 96 -21.16 22.32 -1.40
N SER A 97 -21.91 22.18 -0.31
CA SER A 97 -21.35 21.81 0.99
C SER A 97 -20.64 20.46 0.96
N GLY A 98 -19.43 20.41 1.55
CA GLY A 98 -18.63 19.21 1.71
C GLY A 98 -17.83 18.77 0.49
N ILE A 99 -17.97 19.40 -0.67
CA ILE A 99 -17.10 19.12 -1.83
C ILE A 99 -16.00 20.17 -1.91
N GLN A 100 -14.74 19.74 -1.76
CA GLN A 100 -13.59 20.64 -1.89
C GLN A 100 -13.41 21.14 -3.33
N ALA A 101 -12.80 22.32 -3.51
CA ALA A 101 -12.55 22.92 -4.83
C ALA A 101 -11.88 21.96 -5.84
N ARG A 102 -10.91 21.17 -5.37
CA ARG A 102 -10.25 20.13 -6.21
C ARG A 102 -11.20 19.01 -6.62
N GLY A 103 -12.15 18.65 -5.76
CA GLY A 103 -13.20 17.68 -6.05
C GLY A 103 -14.18 18.21 -7.10
N LEU A 104 -14.59 19.48 -6.96
CA LEU A 104 -15.45 20.16 -7.94
C LEU A 104 -14.78 20.31 -9.29
N ALA A 105 -13.49 20.69 -9.33
CA ALA A 105 -12.72 20.77 -10.58
C ALA A 105 -12.71 19.43 -11.32
N ARG A 106 -12.51 18.31 -10.60
CA ARG A 106 -12.59 16.97 -11.19
C ARG A 106 -13.96 16.62 -11.75
N ILE A 107 -15.03 17.04 -11.07
CA ILE A 107 -16.41 16.85 -11.55
C ILE A 107 -16.64 17.65 -12.83
N CYS A 108 -16.25 18.93 -12.85
CA CYS A 108 -16.36 19.80 -14.02
C CYS A 108 -15.55 19.24 -15.21
N GLU A 109 -14.31 18.79 -14.97
CA GLU A 109 -13.50 18.14 -16.00
C GLU A 109 -14.13 16.85 -16.52
N ALA A 110 -14.73 16.03 -15.64
CA ALA A 110 -15.40 14.80 -16.04
C ALA A 110 -16.64 15.08 -16.90
N ILE A 111 -17.35 16.18 -16.66
CA ILE A 111 -18.47 16.64 -17.48
C ILE A 111 -18.00 17.11 -18.85
N LEU A 112 -16.94 17.92 -18.90
CA LEU A 112 -16.45 18.53 -20.14
C LEU A 112 -15.74 17.55 -21.07
N TYR A 113 -14.89 16.68 -20.50
CA TYR A 113 -13.96 15.85 -21.26
C TYR A 113 -14.23 14.35 -21.12
N GLY A 114 -15.26 13.97 -20.37
CA GLY A 114 -15.50 12.58 -19.99
C GLY A 114 -14.48 12.08 -18.96
N LYS A 115 -14.50 10.78 -18.70
CA LYS A 115 -13.60 10.14 -17.74
C LYS A 115 -12.16 10.17 -18.29
N LYS A 116 -11.36 11.17 -17.89
CA LYS A 116 -9.92 11.13 -18.12
C LYS A 116 -9.37 9.83 -17.51
N PRO A 117 -8.50 9.08 -18.22
CA PRO A 117 -7.73 8.03 -17.58
C PRO A 117 -7.07 8.66 -16.36
N GLN A 118 -7.33 8.14 -15.16
CA GLN A 118 -6.52 8.54 -14.02
C GLN A 118 -5.08 8.20 -14.40
N GLU A 119 -4.24 9.21 -14.56
CA GLU A 119 -2.81 8.98 -14.65
C GLU A 119 -2.42 8.19 -13.41
N LYS A 120 -2.01 6.94 -13.63
CA LYS A 120 -1.51 6.08 -12.57
C LYS A 120 -0.26 6.75 -12.04
N ARG A 121 -0.42 7.46 -10.93
CA ARG A 121 0.72 8.00 -10.19
C ARG A 121 1.55 6.82 -9.76
N LEU A 122 2.81 6.82 -10.18
CA LEU A 122 3.77 5.84 -9.69
C LEU A 122 3.79 5.89 -8.15
N PRO A 123 3.89 4.74 -7.47
CA PRO A 123 3.94 4.71 -6.03
C PRO A 123 5.17 5.45 -5.52
N ASP A 124 4.99 6.27 -4.49
CA ASP A 124 6.09 6.97 -3.84
C ASP A 124 6.78 6.05 -2.82
N ARG A 125 8.11 6.05 -2.82
CA ARG A 125 8.94 5.23 -1.91
C ARG A 125 8.60 5.49 -0.45
N GLY A 126 8.53 6.76 -0.05
CA GLY A 126 8.35 7.17 1.36
C GLY A 126 7.02 6.72 1.95
N SER A 127 5.99 6.63 1.11
CA SER A 127 4.66 6.15 1.50
C SER A 127 4.43 4.65 1.24
N SER A 128 5.30 3.96 0.50
CA SER A 128 5.11 2.55 0.11
C SER A 128 5.86 1.55 1.00
N ILE A 129 7.02 1.94 1.55
CA ILE A 129 7.86 1.09 2.41
C ILE A 129 7.71 1.50 3.87
N ILE A 130 7.50 0.51 4.76
CA ILE A 130 7.28 0.74 6.19
C ILE A 130 8.21 -0.17 7.03
N PRO A 131 9.00 0.38 7.97
CA PRO A 131 9.23 1.81 8.15
C PRO A 131 9.95 2.43 6.94
N PRO A 132 9.85 3.76 6.72
CA PRO A 132 10.61 4.45 5.68
C PRO A 132 12.12 4.20 5.84
N LEU A 133 12.81 4.04 4.71
CA LEU A 133 14.26 3.80 4.68
C LEU A 133 15.03 5.10 4.42
N THR A 134 16.14 5.29 5.13
CA THR A 134 17.10 6.36 4.85
C THR A 134 17.93 6.02 3.61
N LEU A 135 18.51 7.04 2.96
CA LEU A 135 19.36 6.84 1.78
C LEU A 135 20.59 5.97 2.09
N GLU A 136 21.25 6.20 3.22
CA GLU A 136 22.38 5.38 3.69
C GLU A 136 22.00 3.90 3.79
N ARG A 137 20.81 3.62 4.33
CA ARG A 137 20.32 2.26 4.46
C ARG A 137 20.02 1.64 3.10
N ILE A 138 19.41 2.40 2.19
CA ILE A 138 19.15 1.96 0.81
C ILE A 138 20.46 1.60 0.09
N GLN A 139 21.50 2.43 0.25
CA GLN A 139 22.83 2.18 -0.34
C GLN A 139 23.48 0.92 0.24
N GLY A 140 23.26 0.64 1.53
CA GLY A 140 23.77 -0.56 2.19
C GLY A 140 23.04 -1.86 1.86
N VAL A 141 21.95 -1.85 1.09
CA VAL A 141 21.24 -3.08 0.70
C VAL A 141 21.93 -3.73 -0.49
N SER A 142 22.62 -4.86 -0.26
CA SER A 142 23.17 -5.72 -1.32
C SER A 142 22.19 -6.77 -1.81
N ASP A 143 21.32 -7.26 -0.93
CA ASP A 143 20.46 -8.42 -1.16
C ASP A 143 19.31 -8.43 -0.15
N ILE A 144 18.20 -9.05 -0.52
CA ILE A 144 16.99 -9.14 0.30
C ILE A 144 16.41 -10.55 0.30
N VAL A 145 15.68 -10.89 1.36
CA VAL A 145 14.79 -12.04 1.38
C VAL A 145 13.35 -11.55 1.40
N ALA A 146 12.61 -11.77 0.31
CA ALA A 146 11.19 -11.47 0.24
C ALA A 146 10.37 -12.65 0.77
N LEU A 147 9.38 -12.36 1.62
CA LEU A 147 8.64 -13.33 2.43
C LEU A 147 7.13 -13.18 2.23
N ASP A 148 6.44 -14.29 1.95
CA ASP A 148 4.99 -14.42 2.05
C ASP A 148 4.63 -15.43 3.14
N VAL A 149 4.02 -14.93 4.20
CA VAL A 149 3.51 -15.74 5.32
C VAL A 149 2.06 -16.09 5.01
N SER A 150 1.82 -17.35 4.69
CA SER A 150 0.50 -17.90 4.36
C SER A 150 0.34 -19.28 5.01
N PRO A 151 0.14 -19.34 6.35
CA PRO A 151 0.05 -20.60 7.09
C PRO A 151 -0.87 -21.61 6.42
N PRO A 152 -0.46 -22.89 6.28
CA PRO A 152 0.70 -23.51 6.94
C PRO A 152 2.05 -23.35 6.22
N TYR A 153 2.13 -22.51 5.18
CA TYR A 153 3.34 -22.35 4.37
C TYR A 153 4.02 -21.00 4.60
N LEU A 154 5.35 -21.01 4.57
CA LEU A 154 6.15 -19.83 4.30
C LEU A 154 6.69 -19.96 2.88
N THR A 155 6.51 -18.91 2.08
CA THR A 155 7.15 -18.82 0.77
C THR A 155 8.18 -17.71 0.81
N TRP A 156 9.35 -17.92 0.21
CA TRP A 156 10.40 -16.93 0.22
C TRP A 156 11.30 -16.99 -1.01
N THR A 157 11.95 -15.86 -1.30
CA THR A 157 13.00 -15.78 -2.32
C THR A 157 14.13 -14.88 -1.87
N HIS A 158 15.36 -15.29 -2.16
CA HIS A 158 16.57 -14.50 -1.93
C HIS A 158 17.01 -13.87 -3.25
N VAL A 159 17.07 -12.55 -3.28
CA VAL A 159 17.35 -11.78 -4.50
C VAL A 159 18.41 -10.74 -4.21
N THR A 160 19.39 -10.63 -5.09
CA THR A 160 20.45 -9.62 -5.04
C THR A 160 20.03 -8.30 -5.70
N ARG A 161 20.79 -7.23 -5.45
CA ARG A 161 20.50 -5.90 -6.03
C ARG A 161 20.54 -5.86 -7.55
N ASP A 162 21.32 -6.72 -8.19
CA ASP A 162 21.36 -6.92 -9.64
C ASP A 162 20.17 -7.74 -10.18
N ASN A 163 19.16 -8.02 -9.34
CA ASN A 163 17.94 -8.77 -9.66
C ASN A 163 18.20 -10.26 -9.95
N SER A 164 19.26 -10.83 -9.39
CA SER A 164 19.55 -12.26 -9.52
C SER A 164 18.86 -13.05 -8.41
N VAL A 165 18.04 -14.03 -8.81
CA VAL A 165 17.33 -14.91 -7.86
C VAL A 165 18.27 -16.03 -7.44
N LEU A 166 18.72 -15.99 -6.18
CA LEU A 166 19.67 -16.96 -5.62
C LEU A 166 18.98 -18.22 -5.10
N ALA A 167 17.81 -18.05 -4.50
CA ALA A 167 17.00 -19.14 -3.96
C ALA A 167 15.51 -18.78 -3.99
N LEU A 168 14.68 -19.81 -4.07
CA LEU A 168 13.23 -19.69 -4.19
C LEU A 168 12.60 -20.95 -3.61
N GLU A 169 11.90 -20.83 -2.49
CA GLU A 169 11.36 -21.97 -1.78
C GLU A 169 9.97 -21.71 -1.20
N ARG A 170 9.22 -22.80 -1.04
CA ARG A 170 7.96 -22.85 -0.31
C ARG A 170 8.02 -24.00 0.69
N VAL A 171 7.97 -23.65 1.96
CA VAL A 171 8.18 -24.60 3.07
C VAL A 171 6.89 -24.72 3.87
N LYS A 172 6.43 -25.95 4.10
CA LYS A 172 5.36 -26.22 5.06
C LYS A 172 5.97 -26.23 6.46
N PHE A 173 5.51 -25.34 7.34
CA PHE A 173 6.06 -25.17 8.68
C PHE A 173 5.04 -25.36 9.80
N LEU A 174 3.78 -25.57 9.43
CA LEU A 174 2.69 -25.91 10.34
C LEU A 174 1.89 -27.08 9.76
N GLU A 175 1.19 -27.80 10.62
CA GLU A 175 0.22 -28.78 10.18
C GLU A 175 -1.07 -28.12 9.70
N ASP A 176 -1.76 -28.73 8.72
CA ASP A 176 -2.97 -28.14 8.12
C ASP A 176 -4.12 -27.96 9.14
N LYS A 177 -4.09 -28.74 10.22
CA LYS A 177 -5.06 -28.70 11.34
C LYS A 177 -4.43 -28.20 12.64
N ALA A 178 -3.30 -27.50 12.56
CA ALA A 178 -2.65 -26.94 13.74
C ALA A 178 -3.64 -26.05 14.51
N ARG A 179 -3.80 -26.33 15.81
CA ARG A 179 -4.61 -25.45 16.66
C ARG A 179 -3.91 -24.10 16.77
N PRO A 180 -4.66 -22.98 16.73
CA PRO A 180 -4.06 -21.65 16.84
C PRO A 180 -3.54 -21.44 18.26
N HIS A 181 -2.26 -21.79 18.46
CA HIS A 181 -1.58 -21.72 19.74
C HIS A 181 -0.20 -21.12 19.55
N LEU A 182 0.15 -20.13 20.38
CA LEU A 182 1.37 -19.36 20.27
C LEU A 182 2.63 -20.23 20.24
N TYR A 183 2.68 -21.26 21.09
CA TYR A 183 3.81 -22.17 21.15
C TYR A 183 4.02 -22.97 19.84
N VAL A 184 2.94 -23.39 19.20
CA VAL A 184 3.01 -24.13 17.91
C VAL A 184 3.54 -23.21 16.81
N TYR A 185 3.10 -21.95 16.78
CA TYR A 185 3.65 -20.96 15.86
C TYR A 185 5.10 -20.63 16.15
N TYR A 186 5.48 -20.53 17.41
CA TYR A 186 6.86 -20.29 17.80
C TYR A 186 7.79 -21.42 17.33
N GLU A 187 7.44 -22.68 17.60
CA GLU A 187 8.21 -23.85 17.14
C GLU A 187 8.33 -23.89 15.61
N GLY A 188 7.21 -23.69 14.89
CA GLY A 188 7.23 -23.64 13.43
C GLY A 188 8.09 -22.49 12.89
N VAL A 189 8.03 -21.31 13.50
CA VAL A 189 8.87 -20.16 13.12
C VAL A 189 10.35 -20.45 13.37
N GLN A 190 10.71 -21.07 14.50
CA GLN A 190 12.10 -21.46 14.78
C GLN A 190 12.66 -22.37 13.68
N GLN A 191 11.91 -23.39 13.26
CA GLN A 191 12.34 -24.31 12.19
C GLN A 191 12.58 -23.62 10.84
N VAL A 192 11.79 -22.58 10.53
CA VAL A 192 11.95 -21.86 9.27
C VAL A 192 13.06 -20.81 9.34
N LEU A 193 13.30 -20.21 10.50
CA LEU A 193 14.42 -19.29 10.68
C LEU A 193 15.77 -19.95 10.39
N GLU A 194 15.91 -21.24 10.64
CA GLU A 194 17.12 -22.02 10.31
C GLU A 194 17.33 -22.18 8.80
N GLN A 195 16.27 -22.05 7.99
CA GLN A 195 16.30 -22.20 6.54
C GLN A 195 16.46 -20.87 5.80
N LEU A 196 16.12 -19.75 6.44
CA LEU A 196 16.22 -18.43 5.81
C LEU A 196 17.68 -18.01 5.69
N PRO A 197 18.14 -17.59 4.49
CA PRO A 197 19.48 -17.06 4.35
C PRO A 197 19.59 -15.70 5.03
N MET A 198 20.80 -15.40 5.52
CA MET A 198 21.13 -14.06 6.00
C MET A 198 21.12 -13.07 4.85
N ALA A 199 20.44 -11.93 5.03
CA ALA A 199 20.36 -10.88 4.03
C ALA A 199 20.42 -9.48 4.65
N SER A 200 20.61 -8.47 3.80
CA SER A 200 20.60 -7.06 4.24
C SER A 200 19.25 -6.65 4.84
N LEU A 201 18.15 -7.12 4.23
CA LEU A 201 16.77 -6.90 4.68
C LEU A 201 15.88 -8.11 4.42
N TYR A 202 14.83 -8.21 5.22
CA TYR A 202 13.71 -9.11 4.98
C TYR A 202 12.49 -8.28 4.59
N VAL A 203 11.86 -8.59 3.47
CA VAL A 203 10.77 -7.80 2.91
C VAL A 203 9.47 -8.59 2.96
N VAL A 204 8.40 -8.02 3.52
CA VAL A 204 7.07 -8.63 3.56
C VAL A 204 6.05 -7.76 2.84
N GLU A 205 4.98 -8.38 2.33
CA GLU A 205 3.83 -7.63 1.81
C GLU A 205 2.87 -7.24 2.96
N GLN A 206 2.54 -5.95 3.05
CA GLN A 206 1.44 -5.47 3.88
C GLN A 206 0.13 -5.54 3.09
N LYS A 207 -0.59 -6.65 3.26
CA LYS A 207 -1.93 -6.85 2.69
C LYS A 207 -2.96 -6.07 3.50
N GLN A 208 -3.85 -5.33 2.84
CA GLN A 208 -5.02 -4.76 3.52
C GLN A 208 -6.00 -5.91 3.83
N GLN A 209 -6.10 -6.28 5.09
CA GLN A 209 -7.04 -7.30 5.55
C GLN A 209 -8.45 -6.70 5.52
N ARG A 210 -9.26 -7.06 4.51
CA ARG A 210 -10.71 -6.88 4.57
C ARG A 210 -11.28 -8.12 5.27
N SER A 211 -11.36 -8.07 6.60
CA SER A 211 -11.87 -9.19 7.38
C SER A 211 -13.34 -9.49 7.03
N LYS A 212 -13.58 -10.60 6.32
CA LYS A 212 -14.89 -11.26 6.29
C LYS A 212 -15.00 -12.13 7.55
N ALA A 213 -16.22 -12.35 8.04
CA ALA A 213 -16.46 -13.08 9.31
C ALA A 213 -15.83 -14.48 9.37
N GLY A 214 -15.55 -15.13 8.23
CA GLY A 214 -14.93 -16.46 8.15
C GLY A 214 -13.39 -16.49 8.14
N ASP A 215 -12.72 -15.37 7.86
CA ASP A 215 -11.26 -15.34 7.63
C ASP A 215 -10.45 -14.94 8.87
N VAL A 216 -11.12 -14.65 9.99
CA VAL A 216 -10.51 -14.07 11.19
C VAL A 216 -9.40 -14.98 11.76
N ALA A 217 -9.63 -16.29 11.83
CA ALA A 217 -8.65 -17.23 12.37
C ALA A 217 -7.39 -17.34 11.49
N HIS A 218 -7.57 -17.34 10.17
CA HIS A 218 -6.45 -17.38 9.22
C HIS A 218 -5.64 -16.07 9.29
N ALA A 219 -6.33 -14.92 9.28
CA ALA A 219 -5.71 -13.61 9.41
C ALA A 219 -4.95 -13.46 10.73
N GLN A 220 -5.52 -13.95 11.84
CA GLN A 220 -4.85 -13.95 13.14
C GLN A 220 -3.59 -14.81 13.13
N SER A 221 -3.65 -16.00 12.52
CA SER A 221 -2.51 -16.92 12.40
C SER A 221 -1.38 -16.30 11.58
N GLN A 222 -1.72 -15.71 10.43
CA GLN A 222 -0.78 -14.98 9.58
C GLN A 222 -0.11 -13.83 10.35
N LEU A 223 -0.90 -12.97 11.01
CA LEU A 223 -0.37 -11.82 11.75
C LEU A 223 0.52 -12.26 12.92
N THR A 224 0.15 -13.34 13.60
CA THR A 224 0.92 -13.89 14.72
C THR A 224 2.29 -14.39 14.25
N VAL A 225 2.33 -15.17 13.17
CA VAL A 225 3.58 -15.67 12.57
C VAL A 225 4.43 -14.51 12.05
N GLN A 226 3.82 -13.54 11.36
CA GLN A 226 4.52 -12.33 10.88
C GLN A 226 5.15 -11.54 12.04
N ALA A 227 4.41 -11.33 13.13
CA ALA A 227 4.93 -10.63 14.30
C ALA A 227 6.12 -11.36 14.94
N MET A 228 6.07 -12.70 15.03
CA MET A 228 7.19 -13.51 15.51
C MET A 228 8.42 -13.39 14.61
N LEU A 229 8.23 -13.46 13.28
CA LEU A 229 9.33 -13.28 12.32
C LEU A 229 9.95 -11.87 12.44
N VAL A 230 9.13 -10.82 12.51
CA VAL A 230 9.61 -9.44 12.70
C VAL A 230 10.46 -9.31 13.96
N ALA A 231 9.96 -9.84 15.08
CA ALA A 231 10.64 -9.77 16.36
C ALA A 231 11.97 -10.54 16.38
N LEU A 232 11.97 -11.76 15.83
CA LEU A 232 13.13 -12.65 15.85
C LEU A 232 14.20 -12.23 14.83
N LEU A 233 13.81 -11.85 13.61
CA LEU A 233 14.74 -11.37 12.59
C LEU A 233 15.34 -10.00 12.94
N SER A 234 14.59 -9.16 13.66
CA SER A 234 15.10 -7.85 14.12
C SER A 234 15.78 -7.92 15.49
N HIS A 235 15.89 -9.10 16.10
CA HIS A 235 16.45 -9.23 17.45
C HIS A 235 17.91 -8.74 17.50
N GLY A 236 18.24 -7.98 18.54
CA GLY A 236 19.58 -7.39 18.71
C GLY A 236 19.88 -6.20 17.79
N LYS A 237 18.94 -5.78 16.92
CA LYS A 237 19.10 -4.62 16.03
C LYS A 237 18.43 -3.39 16.66
N LEU A 238 19.19 -2.69 17.50
CA LEU A 238 18.67 -1.60 18.35
C LEU A 238 18.29 -0.32 17.58
N VAL A 239 18.85 -0.12 16.38
CA VAL A 239 18.72 1.17 15.66
C VAL A 239 17.59 1.12 14.64
N GLN A 240 17.48 0.05 13.84
CA GLN A 240 16.41 -0.11 12.86
C GLN A 240 16.04 -1.59 12.63
N PRO A 241 14.74 -1.92 12.46
CA PRO A 241 14.27 -3.29 12.29
C PRO A 241 14.72 -3.85 10.95
N GLN A 242 15.18 -5.11 10.89
CA GLN A 242 15.62 -5.74 9.64
C GLN A 242 14.47 -6.13 8.71
N VAL A 243 13.26 -6.24 9.25
CA VAL A 243 12.05 -6.52 8.47
C VAL A 243 11.37 -5.22 8.05
N VAL A 244 11.07 -5.11 6.76
CA VAL A 244 10.33 -3.98 6.17
C VAL A 244 9.12 -4.51 5.42
N SER A 245 8.08 -3.69 5.35
CA SER A 245 6.82 -4.01 4.71
C SER A 245 6.58 -3.13 3.49
N ILE A 246 6.12 -3.71 2.38
CA ILE A 246 5.65 -2.96 1.20
C ILE A 246 4.13 -3.02 1.14
N LYS A 247 3.49 -1.86 0.95
CA LYS A 247 2.03 -1.80 0.76
C LYS A 247 1.62 -2.58 -0.50
N SER A 248 0.61 -3.45 -0.36
CA SER A 248 0.05 -4.22 -1.48
C SER A 248 -0.38 -3.34 -2.67
N SER A 249 -0.88 -2.13 -2.40
CA SER A 249 -1.24 -1.15 -3.43
C SER A 249 -0.05 -0.72 -4.29
N ALA A 250 1.16 -0.62 -3.72
CA ALA A 250 2.35 -0.26 -4.48
C ALA A 250 2.73 -1.38 -5.45
N ILE A 251 2.74 -2.63 -4.98
CA ILE A 251 3.05 -3.82 -5.79
C ILE A 251 2.05 -3.96 -6.94
N THR A 252 0.76 -3.87 -6.64
CA THR A 252 -0.29 -4.00 -7.66
C THR A 252 -0.27 -2.86 -8.69
N ASN A 253 0.13 -1.65 -8.29
CA ASN A 253 0.30 -0.53 -9.22
C ASN A 253 1.55 -0.67 -10.09
N LEU A 254 2.68 -1.16 -9.56
CA LEU A 254 3.93 -1.33 -10.31
C LEU A 254 3.81 -2.38 -11.42
N PHE A 255 3.01 -3.42 -11.20
CA PHE A 255 2.87 -4.54 -12.13
C PHE A 255 1.48 -4.65 -12.77
N ASP A 256 0.65 -3.61 -12.65
CA ASP A 256 -0.69 -3.55 -13.23
C ASP A 256 -1.60 -4.75 -12.87
N LEU A 257 -1.55 -5.18 -11.61
CA LEU A 257 -2.25 -6.39 -11.14
C LEU A 257 -3.69 -6.14 -10.68
N ASN A 258 -4.28 -4.97 -10.94
CA ASN A 258 -5.64 -4.65 -10.52
C ASN A 258 -6.60 -4.67 -11.71
N VAL A 259 -7.68 -5.43 -11.60
CA VAL A 259 -8.85 -5.36 -12.49
C VAL A 259 -10.06 -4.95 -11.63
N GLY A 260 -10.46 -3.69 -11.76
CA GLY A 260 -11.42 -3.09 -10.84
C GLY A 260 -10.84 -2.97 -9.43
N ASN A 261 -11.49 -3.61 -8.45
CA ASN A 261 -11.04 -3.65 -7.05
C ASN A 261 -10.37 -4.97 -6.66
N GLU A 262 -10.17 -5.88 -7.62
CA GLU A 262 -9.63 -7.21 -7.40
C GLU A 262 -8.21 -7.31 -7.94
N ARG A 263 -7.35 -7.99 -7.17
CA ARG A 263 -5.99 -8.33 -7.60
C ARG A 263 -6.04 -9.58 -8.47
N VAL A 264 -5.44 -9.53 -9.65
CA VAL A 264 -5.26 -10.68 -10.55
C VAL A 264 -3.91 -11.37 -10.33
N SER A 265 -3.75 -12.55 -10.93
CA SER A 265 -2.49 -13.32 -10.89
C SER A 265 -1.30 -12.52 -11.41
N GLY A 266 -0.17 -12.65 -10.73
CA GLY A 266 1.09 -12.02 -11.13
C GLY A 266 1.90 -12.80 -12.17
N GLN A 267 1.52 -14.03 -12.50
CA GLN A 267 2.39 -14.95 -13.27
C GLN A 267 2.78 -14.40 -14.64
N GLU A 268 1.86 -13.72 -15.34
CA GLU A 268 2.15 -13.12 -16.65
C GLU A 268 3.08 -11.89 -16.52
N ALA A 269 2.91 -11.08 -15.47
CA ALA A 269 3.81 -9.95 -15.21
C ALA A 269 5.23 -10.45 -14.90
N LEU A 270 5.34 -11.50 -14.08
CA LEU A 270 6.63 -12.13 -13.79
C LEU A 270 7.26 -12.71 -15.05
N ARG A 271 6.51 -13.44 -15.88
CA ARG A 271 7.02 -14.02 -17.13
C ARG A 271 7.67 -12.94 -18.00
N LYS A 272 7.00 -11.80 -18.18
CA LYS A 272 7.55 -10.65 -18.92
C LYS A 272 8.84 -10.11 -18.30
N LEU A 273 8.92 -10.00 -16.97
CA LEU A 273 10.13 -9.54 -16.29
C LEU A 273 11.30 -10.48 -16.52
N VAL A 274 11.07 -11.79 -16.42
CA VAL A 274 12.13 -12.78 -16.64
C VAL A 274 12.54 -12.84 -18.11
N ASP A 275 11.59 -12.84 -19.04
CA ASP A 275 11.88 -12.87 -20.48
C ASP A 275 12.61 -11.59 -20.95
N ALA A 276 12.38 -10.46 -20.28
CA ALA A 276 13.09 -9.20 -20.53
C ALA A 276 14.45 -9.08 -19.80
N GLY A 277 14.84 -10.07 -18.98
CA GLY A 277 16.06 -10.00 -18.17
C GLY A 277 16.01 -8.97 -17.03
N ALA A 278 14.82 -8.47 -16.67
CA ALA A 278 14.64 -7.55 -15.54
C ALA A 278 14.65 -8.28 -14.18
N LEU A 279 14.49 -9.61 -14.20
CA LEU A 279 14.66 -10.50 -13.06
C LEU A 279 15.35 -11.78 -13.55
N ASN A 280 16.58 -12.02 -13.09
CA ASN A 280 17.39 -13.14 -13.55
C ASN A 280 17.00 -14.40 -12.78
N LEU A 281 16.06 -15.15 -13.35
CA LEU A 281 15.68 -16.49 -12.92
C LEU A 281 16.27 -17.50 -13.89
N GLU A 282 17.39 -18.12 -13.51
CA GLU A 282 18.20 -18.95 -14.41
C GLU A 282 18.28 -20.43 -14.00
N GLY A 283 18.74 -21.25 -14.95
CA GLY A 283 19.14 -22.64 -14.74
C GLY A 283 18.09 -23.52 -14.05
N LYS A 284 18.51 -24.12 -12.93
CA LYS A 284 17.68 -25.05 -12.15
C LYS A 284 16.47 -24.36 -11.53
N LEU A 285 16.60 -23.10 -11.10
CA LEU A 285 15.50 -22.35 -10.47
C LEU A 285 14.41 -22.05 -11.48
N ARG A 286 14.78 -21.59 -12.68
CA ARG A 286 13.82 -21.40 -13.78
C ARG A 286 13.07 -22.69 -14.08
N SER A 287 13.81 -23.78 -14.25
CA SER A 287 13.24 -25.09 -14.56
C SER A 287 12.32 -25.62 -13.45
N ALA A 288 12.70 -25.44 -12.18
CA ALA A 288 11.89 -25.82 -11.03
C ALA A 288 10.59 -25.02 -10.98
N TYR A 289 10.68 -23.69 -11.11
CA TYR A 289 9.51 -22.81 -11.13
C TYR A 289 8.50 -23.20 -12.22
N PHE A 290 8.94 -23.46 -13.45
CA PHE A 290 8.00 -23.81 -14.53
C PHE A 290 7.42 -25.22 -14.42
N LYS A 291 8.03 -26.12 -13.65
CA LYS A 291 7.51 -27.47 -13.35
C LYS A 291 6.49 -27.48 -12.21
N GLU A 292 6.42 -26.42 -11.42
CA GLU A 292 5.46 -26.31 -10.31
C GLU A 292 4.01 -26.24 -10.79
N THR A 293 3.09 -26.61 -9.88
CA THR A 293 1.66 -26.46 -10.12
C THR A 293 1.28 -24.97 -10.26
N SER A 294 0.21 -24.68 -10.98
CA SER A 294 -0.27 -23.28 -11.14
C SER A 294 -0.46 -22.56 -9.80
N VAL A 295 -0.94 -23.29 -8.78
CA VAL A 295 -1.13 -22.77 -7.42
C VAL A 295 0.21 -22.45 -6.77
N ASN A 296 1.18 -23.38 -6.77
CA ASN A 296 2.50 -23.14 -6.19
C ASN A 296 3.24 -22.00 -6.91
N ARG A 297 3.16 -21.96 -8.24
CA ARG A 297 3.74 -20.88 -9.03
C ARG A 297 3.20 -19.51 -8.67
N GLU A 298 1.93 -19.40 -8.25
CA GLU A 298 1.38 -18.12 -7.81
C GLU A 298 2.05 -17.63 -6.52
N HIS A 299 2.26 -18.51 -5.53
CA HIS A 299 2.94 -18.14 -4.29
C HIS A 299 4.41 -17.76 -4.54
N LEU A 300 5.12 -18.56 -5.33
CA LEU A 300 6.50 -18.25 -5.74
C LEU A 300 6.58 -16.94 -6.54
N CYS A 301 5.60 -16.70 -7.42
CA CYS A 301 5.46 -15.46 -8.16
C CYS A 301 5.25 -14.27 -7.24
N GLY A 302 4.42 -14.41 -6.20
CA GLY A 302 4.14 -13.36 -5.23
C GLY A 302 5.40 -12.82 -4.58
N VAL A 303 6.29 -13.70 -4.10
CA VAL A 303 7.54 -13.29 -3.45
C VAL A 303 8.57 -12.72 -4.43
N MET A 304 8.63 -13.21 -5.67
CA MET A 304 9.50 -12.64 -6.70
C MET A 304 9.05 -11.24 -7.14
N LEU A 305 7.74 -11.02 -7.30
CA LEU A 305 7.20 -9.69 -7.57
C LEU A 305 7.38 -8.76 -6.37
N LEU A 306 7.25 -9.25 -5.14
CA LEU A 306 7.54 -8.48 -3.94
C LEU A 306 9.01 -8.02 -3.90
N ALA A 307 9.95 -8.93 -4.19
CA ALA A 307 11.37 -8.60 -4.27
C ALA A 307 11.65 -7.56 -5.37
N ARG A 308 11.08 -7.76 -6.56
CA ARG A 308 11.25 -6.81 -7.66
C ARG A 308 10.64 -5.44 -7.35
N ALA A 309 9.46 -5.41 -6.73
CA ALA A 309 8.84 -4.16 -6.30
C ALA A 309 9.70 -3.40 -5.29
N PHE A 310 10.36 -4.10 -4.36
CA PHE A 310 11.28 -3.47 -3.42
C PHE A 310 12.40 -2.74 -4.17
N TYR A 311 13.10 -3.43 -5.08
CA TYR A 311 14.20 -2.82 -5.84
C TYR A 311 13.73 -1.66 -6.71
N MET A 312 12.61 -1.81 -7.42
CA MET A 312 12.01 -0.71 -8.18
C MET A 312 11.73 0.52 -7.30
N LEU A 313 11.20 0.34 -6.09
CA LEU A 313 10.88 1.46 -5.19
C LEU A 313 12.13 2.16 -4.64
N ILE A 314 13.24 1.44 -4.41
CA ILE A 314 14.45 2.05 -3.86
C ILE A 314 15.35 2.68 -4.92
N ASP A 315 15.22 2.24 -6.17
CA ASP A 315 15.95 2.80 -7.33
C ASP A 315 15.23 4.01 -7.98
N MET A 316 14.02 4.36 -7.49
CA MET A 316 13.29 5.58 -7.86
C MET A 316 13.82 6.87 -7.22
#